data_AF-A0A2V7DLM1-F1
#
_entry.id   AF-A0A2V7DLM1-F1
#
_cell.length_a   1.000
_cell.length_b   1.000
_cell.length_c   1.000
_cell.angle_alpha   90.00
_cell.angle_beta   90.00
_cell.angle_gamma   90.00
#
_symmetry.space_group_name_H-M   'P 1'
#
loop_
_entity.id
_entity.type
_entity.pdbx_description
1 polymer ?
#
loop_
_entity_poly.entity_id
_entity_poly.type
_entity_poly.pdbx_seq_one_letter_code
_entity_poly.pdbx_strand_id
1 'polypeptide(L)' 'MSGEYRCGHDGAQQVNSSRSYDPSVDHRDAMAASPACAGLFVSHVYARPGMGWAWTICGACANPTNDATAAA' A
#
# COMPACT_ATOMS: atom_id res chain seq x y z
N MET A 1 -17.08 -1.24 -2.25
CA MET A 1 -16.31 0.00 -2.39
C MET A 1 -14.99 -0.35 -3.07
N SER A 2 -14.98 -0.33 -4.40
CA SER A 2 -13.84 -0.70 -5.24
C SER A 2 -13.13 0.57 -5.71
N GLY A 3 -12.53 1.27 -4.75
CA GLY A 3 -11.63 2.39 -5.05
C GLY A 3 -10.20 1.90 -4.95
N GLU A 4 -9.52 1.73 -6.08
CA GLU A 4 -8.07 1.53 -6.09
C GLU A 4 -7.40 2.65 -5.29
N TYR A 5 -6.54 2.30 -4.31
CA TYR A 5 -5.75 3.31 -3.61
C TYR A 5 -4.58 3.75 -4.50
N ARG A 6 -4.69 4.97 -5.05
CA ARG A 6 -3.64 5.63 -5.82
C ARG A 6 -2.91 6.65 -4.94
N CYS A 7 -1.77 6.23 -4.41
CA CYS A 7 -0.79 7.17 -3.87
C CYS A 7 -0.13 7.92 -5.04
N GLY A 8 -0.03 9.25 -4.95
CA GLY A 8 0.59 10.10 -5.98
C GLY A 8 2.10 10.32 -5.81
N HIS A 9 2.72 9.72 -4.79
CA HIS A 9 4.15 9.88 -4.54
C HIS A 9 4.98 9.01 -5.49
N ASP A 10 6.08 9.54 -6.04
CA ASP A 10 6.99 8.81 -6.94
C ASP A 10 7.56 7.53 -6.31
N GLY A 11 7.69 7.50 -4.99
CA GLY A 11 8.17 6.34 -4.22
C GLY A 11 7.09 5.31 -3.88
N ALA A 12 5.85 5.47 -4.36
CA ALA A 12 4.78 4.51 -4.11
C ALA A 12 5.00 3.24 -4.95
N GLN A 13 5.08 2.09 -4.29
CA GLN A 13 5.18 0.80 -4.97
C GLN A 13 3.87 0.05 -4.84
N GLN A 14 3.44 -0.54 -5.96
CA GLN A 14 2.30 -1.44 -5.96
C GLN A 14 2.75 -2.88 -5.94
N VAL A 15 2.08 -3.67 -5.10
CA VAL A 15 2.25 -5.11 -5.04
C VAL A 15 0.97 -5.78 -5.54
N ASN A 16 1.10 -6.68 -6.51
CA ASN A 16 0.00 -7.42 -7.12
C ASN A 16 0.00 -8.87 -6.63
N SER A 17 -1.19 -9.43 -6.45
CA SER A 17 -1.43 -10.80 -6.01
C SER A 17 -2.54 -11.44 -6.84
N SER A 18 -2.21 -12.55 -7.50
CA SER A 18 -3.17 -13.38 -8.25
C SER A 18 -3.92 -14.39 -7.36
N ARG A 19 -3.72 -14.35 -6.05
CA ARG A 19 -4.38 -15.25 -5.07
C ARG A 19 -5.85 -14.88 -4.87
N SER A 20 -6.58 -15.65 -4.08
CA SER A 20 -7.88 -15.23 -3.55
C SER A 20 -7.73 -14.04 -2.58
N TYR A 21 -8.85 -13.41 -2.21
CA TYR A 21 -8.83 -12.21 -1.35
C TYR A 21 -8.17 -12.45 0.00
N ASP A 22 -8.64 -13.42 0.79
CA ASP A 22 -8.13 -13.65 2.15
C ASP A 22 -6.62 -13.96 2.18
N PRO A 23 -6.08 -14.86 1.32
CA PRO A 23 -4.63 -15.07 1.25
C PRO A 23 -3.83 -13.84 0.80
N SER A 24 -4.45 -12.89 0.08
CA SER A 24 -3.81 -11.63 -0.30
C SER A 24 -3.78 -10.65 0.88
N VAL A 25 -4.81 -10.66 1.72
CA VAL A 25 -4.84 -9.91 2.99
C VAL A 25 -3.78 -10.45 3.94
N ASP A 26 -3.72 -11.77 4.16
CA ASP A 26 -2.73 -12.40 5.04
C ASP A 26 -1.30 -12.07 4.61
N HIS A 27 -1.02 -12.12 3.30
CA HIS A 27 0.29 -11.77 2.77
C HIS A 27 0.61 -10.28 2.97
N ARG A 28 -0.34 -9.38 2.71
CA ARG A 28 -0.19 -7.94 2.94
C ARG A 28 0.11 -7.65 4.41
N ASP A 29 -0.60 -8.31 5.33
CA ASP A 29 -0.41 -8.13 6.78
C ASP A 29 0.93 -8.71 7.25
N ALA A 30 1.35 -9.87 6.73
CA ALA A 30 2.67 -10.41 7.00
C ALA A 30 3.80 -9.48 6.53
N MET A 31 3.66 -8.84 5.36
CA MET A 31 4.62 -7.82 4.92
C MET A 31 4.58 -6.57 5.79
N ALA A 32 3.39 -6.07 6.14
CA ALA A 32 3.25 -4.90 7.01
C ALA A 32 3.88 -5.12 8.39
N ALA A 33 3.87 -6.36 8.90
CA ALA A 33 4.53 -6.75 10.15
C ALA A 33 6.05 -6.99 10.00
N SER A 34 6.58 -7.06 8.78
CA SER A 34 8.01 -7.29 8.54
C SER A 34 8.83 -6.04 8.87
N PRO A 35 10.03 -6.18 9.46
CA PRO A 35 10.96 -5.07 9.68
C PRO A 35 11.29 -4.29 8.40
N ALA A 36 11.24 -4.94 7.23
CA ALA A 36 11.49 -4.30 5.94
C ALA A 36 10.44 -3.24 5.56
N CYS A 37 9.23 -3.35 6.12
CA CYS A 37 8.17 -2.37 5.93
C CYS A 37 7.94 -1.50 7.17
N ALA A 38 8.83 -1.58 8.18
CA ALA A 38 8.73 -0.75 9.36
C ALA A 38 8.83 0.73 8.97
N GLY A 39 7.83 1.52 9.34
CA GLY A 39 7.75 2.94 8.97
C GLY A 39 7.34 3.19 7.51
N LEU A 40 6.77 2.21 6.81
CA LEU A 40 6.07 2.41 5.54
C LEU A 40 4.56 2.36 5.76
N PHE A 41 3.83 3.16 4.98
CA PHE A 41 2.39 3.02 4.85
C PHE A 41 2.11 1.81 3.97
N VAL A 42 1.17 0.97 4.39
CA VAL A 42 0.67 -0.17 3.61
C VAL A 42 -0.85 -0.02 3.50
N SER A 43 -1.37 0.07 2.27
CA SER A 43 -2.81 0.22 2.05
C SER A 43 -3.58 -1.06 2.35
N HIS A 44 -4.90 -0.94 2.40
CA HIS A 44 -5.79 -2.10 2.29
C HIS A 44 -5.63 -2.77 0.92
N VAL A 45 -6.02 -4.05 0.84
CA VAL A 45 -6.08 -4.80 -0.42
C VAL A 45 -7.29 -4.35 -1.23
N TYR A 46 -7.11 -4.05 -2.51
CA TYR A 46 -8.15 -3.66 -3.44
C TYR A 46 -8.14 -4.55 -4.69
N ALA A 47 -9.30 -4.70 -5.31
CA ALA A 47 -9.44 -5.46 -6.56
C ALA A 47 -8.84 -4.65 -7.72
N ARG A 48 -8.06 -5.33 -8.57
CA ARG A 48 -7.48 -4.75 -9.77
C ARG A 48 -7.94 -5.52 -11.01
N PRO A 49 -8.68 -4.87 -11.93
CA PRO A 49 -9.16 -5.53 -13.14
C PRO A 49 -8.02 -6.18 -13.92
N GLY A 50 -8.15 -7.48 -14.22
CA GLY A 50 -7.19 -8.25 -15.00
C GLY A 50 -5.92 -8.70 -14.27
N MET A 51 -5.70 -8.29 -13.00
CA MET A 51 -4.51 -8.71 -12.22
C MET A 51 -4.86 -9.41 -10.90
N GLY A 52 -6.11 -9.34 -10.43
CA GLY A 52 -6.55 -9.95 -9.17
C GLY A 52 -6.63 -8.91 -8.06
N TRP A 53 -5.76 -9.01 -7.06
CA TRP A 53 -5.71 -8.12 -5.90
C TRP A 53 -4.42 -7.33 -5.89
N ALA A 54 -4.45 -6.14 -5.30
CA ALA A 54 -3.27 -5.33 -5.14
C ALA A 54 -3.33 -4.50 -3.85
N TRP A 55 -2.17 -4.03 -3.41
CA TRP A 55 -2.05 -3.01 -2.38
C TRP A 55 -0.82 -2.14 -2.69
N THR A 56 -0.75 -0.99 -2.01
CA THR A 56 0.30 -0.01 -2.22
C THR A 56 1.12 0.15 -0.95
N ILE A 57 2.44 0.24 -1.10
CA ILE A 57 3.37 0.62 -0.05
C ILE A 57 3.98 1.98 -0.37
N CYS A 58 4.15 2.83 0.63
CA CYS A 58 4.74 4.16 0.44
C CYS A 58 5.41 4.68 1.71
N GLY A 59 6.66 5.12 1.60
CA GLY A 59 7.37 5.75 2.72
C GLY A 59 6.88 7.17 3.02
N ALA A 60 6.50 7.93 1.98
CA ALA A 60 6.02 9.31 2.16
C ALA A 60 4.66 9.35 2.89
N CYS A 61 3.74 8.45 2.56
CA CYS A 61 2.45 8.34 3.26
C CYS A 61 2.57 7.86 4.72
N ALA A 62 3.69 7.25 5.09
CA ALA A 62 3.92 6.78 6.46
C ALA A 62 4.24 7.93 7.42
N ASN A 63 4.73 9.04 6.87
CA ASN A 63 5.27 10.15 7.63
C ASN A 63 4.43 11.41 7.35
N PRO A 64 3.32 11.65 8.08
CA PRO A 64 2.47 12.82 7.88
C PRO A 64 3.19 14.16 8.11
N THR A 65 4.39 14.14 8.70
CA THR A 65 5.25 15.30 8.96
C THR A 65 5.99 15.85 7.73
N ASN A 66 6.06 15.12 6.62
CA ASN A 66 6.74 15.64 5.41
C ASN A 66 5.84 16.53 4.54
N ASP A 67 4.51 16.43 4.66
CA ASP A 67 3.57 17.29 3.92
C ASP A 67 3.23 18.60 4.64
N ALA A 68 3.38 18.67 5.96
CA ALA A 68 3.11 19.89 6.73
C ALA A 68 4.21 20.96 6.63
N THR A 69 5.36 20.64 6.01
CA THR A 69 6.50 21.58 5.89
C THR A 69 6.69 22.10 4.46
N ALA A 70 5.83 21.71 3.50
CA ALA A 70 5.84 22.25 2.13
C ALA A 70 4.78 23.35 1.89
N ALA A 71 4.02 23.71 2.93
CA ALA A 71 3.05 24.81 2.90
C ALA A 71 3.35 25.80 4.04
N ALA A 72 4.44 26.56 3.91
CA ALA A 72 4.69 27.79 4.65
C ALA A 72 5.39 28.81 3.74
#